data_AF-A0A3R9WMD5-F1
#
_entry.id   AF-A0A3R9WMD5-F1
#
_cell.length_a   1.000
_cell.length_b   1.000
_cell.length_c   1.000
_cell.angle_alpha   90.00
_cell.angle_beta   90.00
_cell.angle_gamma   90.00
#
_symmetry.space_group_name_H-M   'P 1'
#
loop_
_entity.id
_entity.type
_entity.pdbx_description
1 polymer ?
#
loop_
_entity_poly.entity_id
_entity_poly.type
_entity_poly.pdbx_seq_one_letter_code
_entity_poly.pdbx_strand_id
1 'polypeptide(L)'
;MRKMIRGAAALATAAAAVVALGGAAQAKPAGDWAGCPSGAVCIYPQNQNPAVKPTHVFYSYGAHKIYNQYGNHWVLNNQTGGATAALCTGSGGTGCGGRIAAQTGVYADLTPVNSVALYRP
;
A
#
# COMPACT_ATOMS: atom_id res chain seq x y z
N MET A 1 9.04 -82.33 -20.86
CA MET A 1 10.11 -81.64 -21.61
C MET A 1 9.52 -80.56 -22.50
N ARG A 2 9.76 -79.28 -22.18
CA ARG A 2 10.18 -78.20 -23.10
C ARG A 2 10.30 -76.88 -22.31
N LYS A 3 11.34 -76.15 -22.68
CA LYS A 3 12.01 -75.03 -22.00
C LYS A 3 11.47 -73.67 -22.51
N MET A 4 11.91 -72.61 -21.79
CA MET A 4 12.01 -71.19 -22.19
C MET A 4 10.70 -70.38 -21.97
N ILE A 5 10.71 -69.10 -21.54
CA ILE A 5 11.57 -67.97 -21.91
C ILE A 5 11.71 -66.98 -20.73
N ARG A 6 12.87 -66.29 -20.70
CA ARG A 6 13.26 -65.21 -19.79
C ARG A 6 12.44 -63.93 -20.05
N GLY A 7 11.92 -63.29 -19.00
CA GLY A 7 11.38 -61.93 -19.06
C GLY A 7 12.28 -60.98 -18.29
N ALA A 8 12.89 -60.03 -19.00
CA ALA A 8 13.60 -58.89 -18.43
C ALA A 8 12.84 -57.61 -18.79
N ALA A 9 12.59 -56.72 -17.83
CA ALA A 9 12.53 -55.28 -18.04
C ALA A 9 12.57 -54.56 -16.69
N ALA A 10 13.45 -53.56 -16.61
CA ALA A 10 13.83 -52.85 -15.42
C ALA A 10 13.02 -51.55 -15.23
N LEU A 11 12.96 -51.11 -13.97
CA LEU A 11 13.00 -49.72 -13.47
C LEU A 11 12.09 -48.66 -14.14
N ALA A 12 11.07 -48.23 -13.40
CA ALA A 12 10.54 -46.88 -13.50
C ALA A 12 10.47 -46.27 -12.09
N THR A 13 11.49 -45.48 -11.76
CA THR A 13 11.48 -44.52 -10.65
C THR A 13 10.64 -43.30 -11.05
N ALA A 14 9.70 -42.88 -10.21
CA ALA A 14 9.20 -41.52 -10.24
C ALA A 14 8.91 -41.04 -8.81
N ALA A 15 9.68 -40.01 -8.43
CA ALA A 15 9.71 -39.38 -7.12
C ALA A 15 8.45 -38.54 -6.84
N ALA A 16 8.16 -38.38 -5.55
CA ALA A 16 7.13 -37.50 -5.01
C ALA A 16 7.47 -36.01 -5.22
N ALA A 17 6.44 -35.18 -5.42
CA ALA A 17 6.49 -33.76 -5.07
C ALA A 17 5.09 -33.26 -4.70
N VAL A 18 4.91 -32.94 -3.41
CA VAL A 18 3.72 -32.28 -2.87
C VAL A 18 3.83 -30.80 -3.20
N VAL A 19 3.00 -30.28 -4.10
CA VAL A 19 2.94 -28.84 -4.35
C VAL A 19 1.85 -28.26 -3.45
N ALA A 20 2.26 -27.76 -2.29
CA ALA A 20 1.41 -26.89 -1.48
C ALA A 20 1.22 -25.57 -2.24
N LEU A 21 0.08 -25.40 -2.92
CA LEU A 21 -0.37 -24.08 -3.36
C LEU A 21 -0.88 -23.30 -2.14
N GLY A 22 0.06 -22.85 -1.32
CA GLY A 22 -0.19 -21.72 -0.42
C GLY A 22 -0.41 -20.50 -1.30
N GLY A 23 -1.67 -20.10 -1.46
CA GLY A 23 -2.04 -18.85 -2.11
C GLY A 23 -1.42 -17.69 -1.34
N ALA A 24 -0.19 -17.30 -1.67
CA ALA A 24 0.33 -16.01 -1.32
C ALA A 24 -0.59 -14.98 -1.98
N ALA A 25 -1.37 -14.25 -1.17
CA ALA A 25 -2.02 -13.05 -1.62
C ALA A 25 -0.93 -12.17 -2.24
N GLN A 26 -0.89 -12.10 -3.57
CA GLN A 26 0.04 -11.27 -4.31
C GLN A 26 -0.31 -9.83 -3.92
N ALA A 27 0.46 -9.26 -2.99
CA ALA A 27 0.42 -7.84 -2.71
C ALA A 27 0.81 -7.15 -4.02
N LYS A 28 -0.19 -6.61 -4.73
CA LYS A 28 0.04 -5.84 -5.95
C LYS A 28 1.09 -4.78 -5.58
N PRO A 29 2.19 -4.64 -6.33
CA PRO A 29 3.06 -3.48 -6.15
C PRO A 29 2.14 -2.27 -6.24
N ALA A 30 2.11 -1.44 -5.20
CA ALA A 30 1.24 -0.28 -5.21
C ALA A 30 1.70 0.59 -6.39
N GLY A 31 0.96 0.54 -7.49
CA GLY A 31 1.22 1.42 -8.62
C GLY A 31 0.85 2.85 -8.23
N ASP A 32 1.11 3.79 -9.13
CA ASP A 32 0.62 5.15 -8.95
C ASP A 32 -0.90 5.12 -8.84
N TRP A 33 -1.43 5.52 -7.69
CA TRP A 33 -2.86 5.57 -7.41
C TRP A 33 -3.35 7.00 -7.52
N ALA A 34 -4.15 7.30 -8.54
CA ALA A 34 -4.62 8.66 -8.82
C ALA A 34 -3.46 9.67 -8.92
N GLY A 35 -2.32 9.25 -9.49
CA GLY A 35 -1.10 10.08 -9.56
C GLY A 35 -0.32 10.20 -8.24
N CYS A 36 -0.73 9.51 -7.18
CA CYS A 36 0.05 9.37 -5.95
C CYS A 36 1.00 8.17 -6.07
N PRO A 37 2.33 8.37 -6.03
CA PRO A 37 3.28 7.27 -6.19
C PRO A 37 3.23 6.25 -5.06
N SER A 38 3.69 5.03 -5.36
CA SER A 38 3.90 3.97 -4.37
C SER A 38 4.73 4.46 -3.19
N GLY A 39 4.32 4.14 -1.97
CA GLY A 39 5.11 4.48 -0.78
C GLY A 39 4.92 5.93 -0.29
N ALA A 40 4.01 6.69 -0.91
CA ALA A 40 3.77 8.10 -0.57
C ALA A 40 2.42 8.34 0.10
N VAL A 41 2.33 9.46 0.80
CA VAL A 41 1.06 10.11 1.15
C VAL A 41 0.91 11.36 0.30
N CYS A 42 -0.26 11.55 -0.30
CA CYS A 42 -0.50 12.64 -1.23
C CYS A 42 -1.71 13.48 -0.84
N ILE A 43 -1.59 14.81 -1.00
CA ILE A 43 -2.70 15.77 -0.86
C ILE A 43 -3.03 16.32 -2.24
N TYR A 44 -4.32 16.42 -2.54
CA TYR A 44 -4.85 16.91 -3.81
C TYR A 44 -5.32 18.36 -3.71
N PRO A 45 -5.50 19.10 -4.82
CA PRO A 45 -6.13 20.42 -4.80
C PRO A 45 -7.50 20.42 -4.10
N GLN A 46 -7.87 21.58 -3.57
CA GLN A 46 -9.17 21.80 -2.96
C GLN A 46 -10.29 21.39 -3.94
N ASN A 47 -11.26 20.62 -3.44
CA ASN A 47 -12.44 20.15 -4.16
C ASN A 47 -12.16 19.33 -5.44
N GLN A 48 -10.95 18.82 -5.65
CA GLN A 48 -10.66 17.95 -6.79
C GLN A 48 -11.27 16.56 -6.56
N ASN A 49 -12.47 16.32 -7.09
CA ASN A 49 -13.16 15.04 -6.98
C ASN A 49 -13.68 14.60 -8.37
N PRO A 50 -13.20 13.48 -8.94
CA PRO A 50 -12.26 12.50 -8.36
C PRO A 50 -10.83 13.05 -8.23
N ALA A 51 -10.02 12.40 -7.39
CA ALA A 51 -8.59 12.69 -7.28
C ALA A 51 -7.86 12.30 -8.60
N VAL A 52 -7.01 13.19 -9.11
CA VAL A 52 -6.30 13.01 -10.40
C VAL A 52 -4.82 13.37 -10.30
N LYS A 53 -4.47 14.54 -9.74
CA LYS A 53 -3.08 15.01 -9.63
C LYS A 53 -2.84 15.68 -8.27
N PRO A 54 -1.89 15.18 -7.46
CA PRO A 54 -1.62 15.76 -6.16
C PRO A 54 -0.84 17.08 -6.26
N THR A 55 -0.99 17.92 -5.25
CA THR A 55 -0.17 19.13 -5.01
C THR A 55 0.98 18.85 -4.07
N HIS A 56 0.84 17.88 -3.17
CA HIS A 56 1.86 17.49 -2.22
C HIS A 56 2.04 15.99 -2.23
N VAL A 57 3.30 15.55 -2.11
CA VAL A 57 3.68 14.14 -2.07
C VAL A 57 4.75 14.00 -0.97
N PHE A 58 4.47 13.17 0.03
CA PHE A 58 5.33 12.95 1.19
C PHE A 58 5.80 11.50 1.23
N TYR A 59 7.10 11.27 1.43
CA TYR A 59 7.71 9.93 1.45
C TYR A 59 8.34 9.58 2.80
N SER A 60 8.89 10.57 3.51
CA SER A 60 9.57 10.30 4.77
C SER A 60 8.59 10.21 5.93
N TYR A 61 8.84 9.27 6.84
CA TYR A 61 8.10 9.17 8.09
C TYR A 61 8.36 10.40 8.98
N GLY A 62 7.39 10.72 9.84
CA GLY A 62 7.39 11.91 10.68
C GLY A 62 6.37 12.95 10.23
N ALA A 63 6.39 14.10 10.88
CA ALA A 63 5.45 15.18 10.65
C ALA A 63 5.95 16.14 9.55
N HIS A 64 5.05 16.47 8.63
CA HIS A 64 5.27 17.40 7.53
C HIS A 64 4.34 18.59 7.67
N LYS A 65 4.90 19.78 7.85
CA LYS A 65 4.11 21.01 7.89
C LYS A 65 3.49 21.26 6.53
N ILE A 66 2.22 21.61 6.53
CA ILE A 66 1.49 22.06 5.35
C ILE A 66 0.97 23.46 5.60
N TYR A 67 0.88 24.25 4.54
CA TYR A 67 0.46 25.65 4.62
C TYR A 67 -0.58 25.94 3.55
N ASN A 68 -1.45 26.89 3.84
CA ASN A 68 -2.44 27.41 2.89
C ASN A 68 -3.33 26.33 2.27
N GLN A 69 -3.68 25.29 3.03
CA GLN A 69 -4.69 24.31 2.65
C GLN A 69 -6.01 24.71 3.30
N TYR A 70 -7.07 24.80 2.50
CA TYR A 70 -8.37 25.33 2.94
C TYR A 70 -9.49 24.49 2.31
N GLY A 71 -10.58 24.31 3.04
CA GLY A 71 -11.72 23.50 2.62
C GLY A 71 -11.34 22.04 2.39
N ASN A 72 -12.14 21.33 1.58
CA ASN A 72 -12.02 19.90 1.44
C ASN A 72 -10.97 19.47 0.40
N HIS A 73 -10.18 18.47 0.75
CA HIS A 73 -9.18 17.86 -0.11
C HIS A 73 -9.24 16.33 -0.01
N TRP A 74 -8.83 15.65 -1.08
CA TRP A 74 -8.42 14.25 -0.95
C TRP A 74 -7.04 14.17 -0.31
N VAL A 75 -6.91 13.25 0.64
CA VAL A 75 -5.63 12.79 1.18
C VAL A 75 -5.55 11.29 1.03
N LEU A 76 -4.61 10.83 0.21
CA LEU A 76 -4.41 9.41 -0.09
C LEU A 76 -3.14 8.92 0.59
N ASN A 77 -3.25 7.81 1.32
CA ASN A 77 -2.11 7.06 1.81
C ASN A 77 -1.87 5.89 0.84
N ASN A 78 -0.97 6.09 -0.14
CA ASN A 78 -0.51 5.04 -1.04
C ASN A 78 0.76 4.34 -0.52
N GLN A 79 1.02 4.40 0.79
CA GLN A 79 2.09 3.64 1.42
C GLN A 79 1.77 2.15 1.44
N THR A 80 2.78 1.33 1.69
CA THR A 80 2.68 -0.14 1.74
C THR A 80 3.15 -0.68 3.09
N GLY A 81 3.02 -1.99 3.31
CA GLY A 81 3.58 -2.67 4.48
C GLY A 81 2.90 -2.35 5.82
N GLY A 82 1.70 -1.76 5.82
CA GLY A 82 0.97 -1.40 7.05
C GLY A 82 1.23 0.02 7.56
N ALA A 83 2.01 0.82 6.84
CA ALA A 83 2.26 2.22 7.19
C ALA A 83 0.96 3.03 7.21
N THR A 84 0.86 3.98 8.15
CA THR A 84 -0.33 4.83 8.31
C THR A 84 0.01 6.31 8.19
N ALA A 85 -1.00 7.11 7.90
CA ALA A 85 -0.90 8.56 7.93
C ALA A 85 -1.94 9.15 8.91
N ALA A 86 -1.75 10.38 9.35
CA ALA A 86 -2.76 11.12 10.11
C ALA A 86 -2.73 12.61 9.75
N LEU A 87 -3.90 13.23 9.81
CA LEU A 87 -4.06 14.68 9.70
C LEU A 87 -4.00 15.29 11.10
N CYS A 88 -3.18 16.32 11.27
CA CYS A 88 -2.84 16.87 12.57
C CYS A 88 -3.08 18.39 12.59
N THR A 89 -3.75 18.87 13.64
CA THR A 89 -4.01 20.30 13.81
C THR A 89 -2.80 21.07 14.34
N GLY A 90 -1.84 20.40 14.98
CA GLY A 90 -0.55 20.99 15.30
C GLY A 90 0.45 20.88 14.16
N SER A 91 1.36 21.84 14.02
CA SER A 91 2.39 21.84 12.96
C SER A 91 3.54 20.85 13.20
N GLY A 92 3.65 20.29 14.42
CA GLY A 92 4.68 19.30 14.78
C GLY A 92 4.18 17.85 14.76
N GLY A 93 3.06 17.55 14.11
CA GLY A 93 2.42 16.22 14.17
C GLY A 93 1.73 15.95 15.51
N THR A 94 1.12 16.98 16.11
CA THR A 94 0.36 16.89 17.35
C THR A 94 -1.13 17.13 17.10
N GLY A 95 -2.00 16.66 18.00
CA GLY A 95 -3.45 16.82 17.82
C GLY A 95 -3.97 16.08 16.59
N CYS A 96 -3.43 14.89 16.32
CA CYS A 96 -3.79 14.10 15.14
C CYS A 96 -5.10 13.34 15.34
N GLY A 97 -5.92 13.33 14.28
CA GLY A 97 -7.14 12.53 14.24
C GLY A 97 -6.88 11.04 13.98
N GLY A 98 -7.90 10.37 13.45
CA GLY A 98 -7.83 8.95 13.09
C GLY A 98 -6.73 8.63 12.08
N ARG A 99 -6.27 7.37 12.10
CA ARG A 99 -5.26 6.86 11.16
C ARG A 99 -5.88 6.55 9.81
N ILE A 100 -5.24 7.06 8.76
CA ILE A 100 -5.50 6.68 7.38
C ILE A 100 -4.63 5.46 7.11
N ALA A 101 -5.26 4.30 6.96
CA ALA A 101 -4.57 3.05 6.67
C ALA A 101 -3.83 3.09 5.33
N ALA A 102 -2.85 2.20 5.15
CA ALA A 102 -2.21 1.98 3.85
C ALA A 102 -3.26 1.70 2.77
N GLN A 103 -3.00 2.14 1.54
CA GLN A 103 -3.88 1.96 0.37
C GLN A 103 -5.30 2.51 0.59
N THR A 104 -5.44 3.58 1.37
CA THR A 104 -6.73 4.19 1.72
C THR A 104 -6.69 5.71 1.51
N GLY A 105 -7.86 6.29 1.27
CA GLY A 105 -8.04 7.72 1.04
C GLY A 105 -9.15 8.30 1.88
N VAL A 106 -9.02 9.58 2.27
CA VAL A 106 -10.07 10.33 2.94
C VAL A 106 -10.31 11.66 2.22
N TYR A 107 -11.56 12.10 2.23
CA TYR A 107 -11.95 13.43 1.79
C TYR A 107 -12.23 14.27 3.04
N ALA A 108 -11.36 15.23 3.33
CA ALA A 108 -11.36 15.94 4.62
C ALA A 108 -11.16 17.44 4.43
N ASP A 109 -11.76 18.23 5.32
CA ASP A 109 -11.45 19.66 5.44
C ASP A 109 -10.05 19.84 6.03
N LEU A 110 -9.15 20.46 5.27
CA LEU A 110 -7.77 20.72 5.69
C LEU A 110 -7.58 22.10 6.29
N THR A 111 -8.63 22.93 6.37
CA THR A 111 -8.58 24.24 7.03
C THR A 111 -7.99 24.19 8.44
N PRO A 112 -8.35 23.23 9.32
CA PRO A 112 -7.76 23.15 10.66
C PRO A 112 -6.43 22.38 10.70
N VAL A 113 -5.97 21.82 9.58
CA VAL A 113 -4.83 20.89 9.53
C VAL A 113 -3.55 21.67 9.22
N ASN A 114 -2.56 21.55 10.11
CA ASN A 114 -1.28 22.23 9.99
C ASN A 114 -0.13 21.27 9.69
N SER A 115 -0.35 19.95 9.81
CA SER A 115 0.62 18.96 9.36
C SER A 115 -0.03 17.62 8.97
N VAL A 116 0.71 16.85 8.17
CA VAL A 116 0.44 15.43 7.91
C VAL A 116 1.58 14.61 8.51
N ALA A 117 1.23 13.60 9.31
CA ALA A 117 2.20 12.73 9.95
C ALA A 117 2.16 11.34 9.31
N LEU A 118 3.33 10.84 8.88
CA LEU A 118 3.52 9.52 8.31
C LEU A 118 4.16 8.60 9.36
N TYR A 119 3.65 7.39 9.50
CA TYR A 119 4.05 6.44 10.53
C TYR A 119 4.53 5.13 9.93
N ARG A 120 5.57 4.58 10.54
CA ARG A 120 6.06 3.24 10.21
C ARG A 120 4.99 2.19 10.61
N PRO A 121 4.97 1.04 9.93
CA PRO A 121 4.22 -0.13 10.38
C PRO A 121 4.59 -0.53 11.81
#